data_AF-A0A6F8XNK4-F1
#
_entry.id   AF-A0A6F8XNK4-F1
#
_cell.length_a   1.000
_cell.length_b   1.000
_cell.length_c   1.000
_cell.angle_alpha   90.00
_cell.angle_beta   90.00
_cell.angle_gamma   90.00
#
_symmetry.space_group_name_H-M   'P 1'
#
loop_
_entity.id
_entity.type
_entity.pdbx_description
1 polymer ?
#
loop_
_entity_poly.entity_id
_entity_poly.type
_entity_poly.pdbx_seq_one_letter_code
_entity_poly.pdbx_strand_id
1 'polypeptide(L)'
;MGRVSRRHLLAGGALTAGGAVAGAAGVALGQPQEAPATIVAEPVAHGTQTVPFYGVHQAGIDTPAQAHAAFVAFDLVAGVDRAALVRLMRLLTDDAARLTRGGRRWPTPNRSWRYCRPG
;
A
#
# COMPACT_ATOMS: atom_id res chain seq x y z
N MET A 1 -14.06 -22.35 28.69
CA MET A 1 -14.53 -21.21 27.86
C MET A 1 -13.82 -21.27 26.52
N GLY A 2 -14.45 -21.87 25.50
CA GLY A 2 -13.82 -22.15 24.19
C GLY A 2 -13.79 -20.92 23.28
N ARG A 3 -12.63 -20.61 22.67
CA ARG A 3 -12.47 -19.51 21.71
C ARG A 3 -13.17 -19.84 20.41
N VAL A 4 -14.11 -18.99 20.00
CA VAL A 4 -14.71 -19.05 18.66
C VAL A 4 -13.69 -18.58 17.62
N SER A 5 -13.37 -19.45 16.66
CA SER A 5 -12.46 -19.16 15.57
C SER A 5 -13.16 -18.35 14.48
N ARG A 6 -12.56 -17.21 14.09
CA ARG A 6 -13.02 -16.31 13.02
C ARG A 6 -13.31 -17.03 11.70
N ARG A 7 -12.67 -18.19 11.48
CA ARG A 7 -12.83 -19.02 10.28
C ARG A 7 -14.17 -19.74 10.20
N HIS A 8 -14.84 -19.98 11.32
CA HIS A 8 -16.17 -20.63 11.35
C HIS A 8 -17.31 -19.64 11.10
N LEU A 9 -17.11 -18.34 11.33
CA LEU A 9 -18.11 -17.32 11.04
C LEU A 9 -18.27 -17.06 9.53
N LEU A 10 -17.21 -17.28 8.75
CA LEU A 10 -17.24 -17.12 7.29
C LEU A 10 -17.78 -18.37 6.55
N ALA A 11 -17.92 -19.50 7.24
CA ALA A 11 -18.46 -20.74 6.67
C ALA A 11 -19.97 -20.90 6.87
N GLY A 12 -20.60 -20.06 7.71
CA GLY A 12 -22.01 -20.20 8.13
C GLY A 12 -23.04 -19.42 7.31
N GLY A 13 -22.73 -19.00 6.09
CA GLY A 13 -23.57 -18.13 5.27
C GLY A 13 -24.14 -18.77 4.00
N ALA A 14 -24.42 -20.08 4.00
CA ALA A 14 -24.92 -20.75 2.80
C ALA A 14 -25.99 -21.80 3.14
N LEU A 15 -27.23 -21.37 3.37
CA LEU A 15 -28.44 -22.19 3.17
C LEU A 15 -29.67 -21.28 2.99
N THR A 16 -30.24 -21.22 1.78
CA THR A 16 -31.68 -21.49 1.56
C THR A 16 -31.91 -21.78 0.07
N ALA A 17 -32.27 -23.03 -0.21
CA ALA A 17 -32.82 -23.49 -1.47
C ALA A 17 -34.27 -22.98 -1.67
N GLY A 18 -34.64 -22.63 -2.90
CA GLY A 18 -36.04 -22.40 -3.26
C GLY A 18 -36.23 -21.76 -4.65
N GLY A 19 -36.63 -22.58 -5.63
CA GLY A 19 -37.52 -22.17 -6.73
C GLY A 19 -36.91 -21.47 -7.95
N ALA A 20 -36.87 -22.18 -9.07
CA ALA A 20 -36.67 -21.62 -10.41
C ALA A 20 -37.85 -20.72 -10.83
N VAL A 21 -37.58 -19.64 -11.60
CA VAL A 21 -38.09 -19.34 -12.96
C VAL A 21 -37.76 -17.87 -13.33
N ALA A 22 -37.00 -17.71 -14.42
CA ALA A 22 -36.92 -16.57 -15.35
C ALA A 22 -36.53 -15.15 -14.87
N GLY A 23 -35.51 -14.62 -15.55
CA GLY A 23 -35.32 -13.17 -15.75
C GLY A 23 -34.22 -12.56 -14.90
N ALA A 24 -33.17 -12.07 -15.55
CA ALA A 24 -32.15 -11.24 -14.93
C ALA A 24 -32.81 -9.97 -14.36
N ALA A 25 -33.10 -9.97 -13.06
CA ALA A 25 -33.54 -8.81 -12.31
C ALA A 25 -32.87 -8.85 -10.94
N GLY A 26 -31.86 -8.01 -10.75
CA GLY A 26 -31.27 -7.77 -9.44
C GLY A 26 -32.33 -7.23 -8.50
N VAL A 27 -32.57 -7.93 -7.40
CA VAL A 27 -33.50 -7.47 -6.36
C VAL A 27 -32.80 -6.39 -5.55
N ALA A 28 -33.17 -5.15 -5.85
CA ALA A 28 -32.86 -3.97 -5.06
C ALA A 28 -33.70 -3.99 -3.76
N LEU A 29 -33.02 -3.98 -2.62
CA LEU A 29 -33.63 -3.61 -1.35
C LEU A 29 -33.25 -2.16 -1.04
N GLY A 30 -34.11 -1.25 -1.51
CA GLY A 30 -34.45 0.05 -0.94
C GLY A 30 -33.34 1.00 -0.51
N GLN A 31 -33.02 1.98 -1.38
CA GLN A 31 -32.97 3.43 -1.07
C GLN A 31 -33.25 4.21 -2.37
N PRO A 32 -33.99 5.33 -2.37
CA PRO A 32 -34.00 6.25 -3.51
C PRO A 32 -32.61 6.91 -3.59
N GLN A 33 -31.71 6.28 -4.34
CA GLN A 33 -30.40 6.85 -4.60
C GLN A 33 -30.58 7.92 -5.69
N GLU A 34 -30.52 9.17 -5.25
CA GLU A 34 -30.35 10.34 -6.11
C GLU A 34 -29.33 9.99 -7.20
N ALA A 35 -29.70 10.21 -8.47
CA ALA A 35 -28.84 9.91 -9.59
C ALA A 35 -27.45 10.54 -9.33
N PRO A 36 -26.36 9.76 -9.30
CA PRO A 36 -25.06 10.33 -9.04
C PRO A 36 -24.80 11.35 -10.14
N ALA A 37 -24.62 12.62 -9.74
CA ALA A 37 -24.15 13.65 -10.63
C ALA A 37 -22.93 13.08 -11.36
N THR A 38 -22.98 13.06 -12.69
CA THR A 38 -21.86 12.64 -13.52
C THR A 38 -20.72 13.61 -13.21
N ILE A 39 -19.85 13.24 -12.27
CA ILE A 39 -18.58 13.91 -12.06
C ILE A 39 -17.80 13.57 -13.32
N VAL A 40 -17.78 14.51 -14.27
CA VAL A 40 -16.86 14.47 -15.38
C VAL A 40 -15.48 14.57 -14.75
N ALA A 41 -14.86 13.42 -14.51
CA ALA A 41 -13.51 13.34 -14.02
C ALA A 41 -12.63 13.94 -15.12
N GLU A 42 -12.19 15.18 -14.90
CA GLU A 42 -11.06 15.76 -15.63
C GLU A 42 -9.95 14.70 -15.72
N PRO A 43 -9.33 14.49 -16.90
CA PRO A 43 -8.29 13.49 -17.05
C PRO A 43 -7.17 13.81 -16.06
N VAL A 44 -7.10 13.03 -14.98
CA VAL A 44 -6.10 13.23 -13.93
C VAL A 44 -4.75 12.96 -14.58
N ALA A 45 -3.93 14.01 -14.73
CA ALA A 45 -2.57 13.86 -15.21
C ALA A 45 -1.81 12.94 -14.24
N HIS A 46 -1.64 11.67 -14.63
CA HIS A 46 -0.90 10.71 -13.85
C HIS A 46 0.59 11.07 -13.86
N GLY A 47 1.22 11.07 -12.68
CA GLY A 47 2.65 11.29 -12.53
C GLY A 47 3.09 12.72 -12.16
N THR A 48 2.19 13.70 -12.12
CA THR A 48 2.50 15.05 -11.59
C THR A 48 2.11 15.21 -10.12
N GLN A 49 1.20 14.38 -9.62
CA GLN A 49 0.79 14.36 -8.22
C GLN A 49 1.90 13.81 -7.34
N THR A 50 2.15 14.49 -6.21
CA THR A 50 3.12 14.06 -5.19
C THR A 50 2.47 14.12 -3.81
N VAL A 51 2.89 13.23 -2.92
CA VAL A 51 2.45 13.20 -1.52
C VAL A 51 3.63 13.65 -0.65
N PRO A 52 3.43 14.57 0.31
CA PRO A 52 4.49 14.97 1.23
C PRO A 52 5.08 13.77 1.97
N PHE A 53 6.40 13.62 1.92
CA PHE A 53 7.08 12.51 2.60
C PHE A 53 7.14 12.70 4.12
N TYR A 54 7.34 13.94 4.58
CA TYR A 54 7.42 14.28 6.00
C TYR A 54 6.07 14.75 6.52
N GLY A 55 5.68 14.22 7.68
CA GLY A 55 4.47 14.56 8.40
C GLY A 55 4.46 13.89 9.77
N VAL A 56 3.39 14.11 10.53
CA VAL A 56 3.18 13.43 11.84
C VAL A 56 2.99 11.92 11.63
N HIS A 57 2.36 11.54 10.51
CA HIS A 57 2.13 10.16 10.09
C HIS A 57 2.82 9.87 8.77
N GLN A 58 3.18 8.59 8.56
CA GLN A 58 3.78 8.15 7.32
C GLN A 58 2.75 8.15 6.18
N ALA A 59 3.18 8.59 5.00
CA ALA A 59 2.40 8.44 3.77
C ALA A 59 2.19 6.94 3.46
N GLY A 60 1.08 6.63 2.78
CA GLY A 60 0.68 5.26 2.44
C GLY A 60 -0.29 4.60 3.44
N ILE A 61 -0.60 5.25 4.56
CA ILE A 61 -1.64 4.79 5.51
C ILE A 61 -2.99 5.43 5.17
N ASP A 62 -3.08 6.75 5.27
CA ASP A 62 -4.28 7.54 4.95
C ASP A 62 -4.21 8.16 3.54
N THR A 63 -3.16 7.84 2.79
CA THR A 63 -3.03 8.24 1.39
C THR A 63 -4.05 7.47 0.54
N PRO A 64 -4.75 8.11 -0.41
CA PRO A 64 -5.63 7.39 -1.33
C PRO A 64 -4.91 6.23 -2.02
N ALA A 65 -5.62 5.13 -2.21
CA ALA A 65 -5.05 3.91 -2.80
C ALA A 65 -4.44 4.21 -4.17
N GLN A 66 -3.18 3.80 -4.36
CA GLN A 66 -2.45 3.94 -5.61
C GLN A 66 -2.72 2.74 -6.52
N ALA A 67 -2.62 2.93 -7.85
CA ALA A 67 -2.83 1.86 -8.81
C ALA A 67 -1.79 0.72 -8.74
N HIS A 68 -0.60 1.01 -8.16
CA HIS A 68 0.51 0.07 -8.05
C HIS A 68 1.12 0.09 -6.65
N ALA A 69 1.53 -1.09 -6.17
CA ALA A 69 2.21 -1.27 -4.89
C ALA A 69 3.25 -2.39 -4.98
N ALA A 70 4.36 -2.23 -4.25
CA ALA A 70 5.37 -3.27 -4.04
C ALA A 70 5.66 -3.37 -2.54
N PHE A 71 5.68 -4.60 -2.03
CA PHE A 71 5.97 -4.88 -0.62
C PHE A 71 7.26 -5.69 -0.52
N VAL A 72 8.15 -5.26 0.38
CA VAL A 72 9.46 -5.88 0.60
C VAL A 72 9.70 -6.07 2.10
N ALA A 73 10.38 -7.16 2.44
CA ALA A 73 10.85 -7.45 3.79
C ALA A 73 12.38 -7.67 3.74
N PHE A 74 13.08 -7.27 4.79
CA PHE A 74 14.53 -7.38 4.88
C PHE A 74 14.92 -8.09 6.18
N ASP A 75 15.84 -9.03 6.08
CA ASP A 75 16.51 -9.62 7.24
C ASP A 75 17.81 -8.89 7.53
N LEU A 76 18.12 -8.70 8.81
CA LEU A 76 19.44 -8.22 9.23
C LEU A 76 20.43 -9.38 9.20
N VAL A 77 21.54 -9.20 8.49
CA VAL A 77 22.63 -10.17 8.51
C VAL A 77 23.32 -10.21 9.88
N ALA A 78 23.94 -11.33 10.20
CA ALA A 78 24.69 -11.47 11.45
C ALA A 78 25.79 -10.40 11.56
N GLY A 79 25.97 -9.84 12.76
CA GLY A 79 26.97 -8.80 13.02
C GLY A 79 26.54 -7.36 12.71
N VAL A 80 25.31 -7.12 12.26
CA VAL A 80 24.76 -5.75 12.16
C VAL A 80 24.57 -5.18 13.56
N ASP A 81 25.31 -4.11 13.85
CA ASP A 81 25.18 -3.37 15.09
C ASP A 81 24.12 -2.25 14.97
N ARG A 82 23.78 -1.65 16.12
CA ARG A 82 22.82 -0.53 16.18
C ARG A 82 23.27 0.65 15.31
N ALA A 83 24.57 0.93 15.26
CA ALA A 83 25.10 2.05 14.49
C ALA A 83 24.90 1.84 12.98
N ALA A 84 25.12 0.63 12.48
CA ALA A 84 24.88 0.25 11.10
C ALA A 84 23.39 0.35 10.73
N LEU A 85 22.50 -0.12 11.60
CA LEU A 85 21.06 0.01 11.38
C LEU A 85 20.62 1.48 11.30
N VAL A 86 21.13 2.34 12.20
CA VAL A 86 20.82 3.78 12.16
C VAL A 86 21.31 4.41 10.85
N ARG A 87 22.50 4.03 10.34
CA ARG A 87 22.99 4.50 9.04
C ARG A 87 22.09 4.03 7.89
N LEU A 88 21.68 2.76 7.90
CA LEU A 88 20.77 2.21 6.89
C LEU A 88 19.45 2.98 6.86
N MET A 89 18.82 3.18 8.02
CA MET A 89 17.54 3.89 8.09
C MET A 89 17.64 5.35 7.62
N ARG A 90 18.75 6.04 7.91
CA ARG A 90 19.01 7.39 7.40
C ARG A 90 19.13 7.41 5.89
N LEU A 91 19.87 6.45 5.31
CA LEU A 91 20.03 6.34 3.86
C LEU A 91 18.69 6.06 3.17
N LEU A 92 17.94 5.09 3.68
CA LEU A 92 16.60 4.76 3.16
C LEU A 92 15.64 5.96 3.25
N THR A 93 15.71 6.72 4.35
CA THR A 93 14.86 7.93 4.53
C THR A 93 15.21 9.01 3.50
N ASP A 94 16.50 9.28 3.27
CA ASP A 94 16.93 10.28 2.27
C ASP A 94 16.54 9.87 0.85
N ASP A 95 16.77 8.60 0.47
CA ASP A 95 16.39 8.07 -0.85
C ASP A 95 14.86 8.14 -1.05
N ALA A 96 14.07 7.70 -0.06
CA ALA A 96 12.61 7.74 -0.15
C ALA A 96 12.06 9.19 -0.23
N ALA A 97 12.63 10.12 0.53
CA ALA A 97 12.28 11.54 0.47
C ALA A 97 12.60 12.18 -0.89
N ARG A 98 13.60 11.68 -1.63
CA ARG A 98 13.90 12.14 -3.00
C ARG A 98 12.95 11.54 -4.00
N LEU A 99 12.75 10.23 -3.96
CA LEU A 99 11.92 9.49 -4.92
C LEU A 99 10.46 9.96 -4.91
N THR A 100 9.91 10.26 -3.73
CA THR A 100 8.53 10.77 -3.58
C THR A 100 8.30 12.16 -4.18
N ARG A 101 9.37 12.92 -4.46
CA ARG A 101 9.33 14.23 -5.14
C ARG A 101 9.74 14.16 -6.60
N GLY A 102 9.85 12.95 -7.18
CA GLY A 102 10.36 12.75 -8.54
C GLY A 102 11.86 12.99 -8.69
N GLY A 103 12.59 13.11 -7.58
CA GLY A 103 14.04 13.24 -7.57
C GLY A 103 14.73 11.93 -7.96
N ARG A 104 15.87 12.03 -8.65
CA ARG A 104 16.71 10.86 -8.89
C ARG A 104 17.32 10.38 -7.58
N ARG A 105 17.54 9.06 -7.50
CA ARG A 105 18.46 8.46 -6.52
C ARG A 105 19.82 9.15 -6.61
N TRP A 106 20.53 9.26 -5.49
CA TRP A 106 21.87 9.84 -5.39
C TRP A 106 22.78 9.45 -6.59
N PRO A 107 23.57 10.39 -7.17
CA PRO A 107 24.48 10.08 -8.27
C PRO A 107 25.34 8.88 -7.90
N THR A 108 25.30 7.82 -8.72
CA THR A 108 26.17 6.66 -8.56
C THR A 108 27.61 7.14 -8.47
N PRO A 109 28.29 7.01 -7.33
CA PRO A 109 29.71 7.25 -7.28
C PRO A 109 30.36 6.17 -8.15
N ASN A 110 31.36 6.56 -8.94
CA ASN A 110 32.23 5.63 -9.64
C ASN A 110 32.79 4.57 -8.66
N ARG A 111 33.33 3.47 -9.22
CA ARG A 111 33.87 2.21 -8.62
C ARG A 111 34.60 2.20 -7.25
N SER A 112 34.70 3.31 -6.53
CA SER A 112 35.45 3.51 -5.29
C SER A 112 34.73 3.12 -3.99
N TRP A 113 33.44 2.74 -4.01
CA TRP A 113 32.73 2.22 -2.81
C TRP A 113 33.05 0.75 -2.51
N ARG A 114 34.35 0.47 -2.39
CA ARG A 114 34.93 -0.80 -1.92
C ARG A 114 35.07 -0.84 -0.38
N TYR A 115 34.22 -0.12 0.35
CA TYR A 115 34.20 -0.10 1.81
C TYR A 115 32.95 -0.79 2.36
N CYS A 116 32.89 -2.09 2.12
CA CYS A 116 32.12 -3.07 2.91
C CYS A 116 32.72 -4.45 2.64
N ARG A 117 34.00 -4.63 2.99
CA ARG A 117 34.55 -5.95 3.34
C ARG A 117 34.85 -5.88 4.83
N PRO A 118 34.22 -6.72 5.68
CA PRO A 118 34.81 -7.02 6.97
C PRO A 118 36.10 -7.82 6.72
N GLY A 119 37.18 -7.39 7.34
CA GLY A 119 38.38 -8.23 7.53
C GLY A 119 38.14 -9.24 8.64
#